data_AF-A0A4Y2M9A4-F1
#
_entry.id   AF-A0A4Y2M9A4-F1
#
_cell.length_a   1.000
_cell.length_b   1.000
_cell.length_c   1.000
_cell.angle_alpha   90.00
_cell.angle_beta   90.00
_cell.angle_gamma   90.00
#
_symmetry.space_group_name_H-M   'P 1'
#
loop_
_entity.id
_entity.type
_entity.pdbx_description
1 polymer ?
#
loop_
_entity_poly.entity_id
_entity_poly.type
_entity_poly.pdbx_seq_one_letter_code
_entity_poly.pdbx_strand_id
1 'polypeptide(L)'
;MLQNLDPIDGTSAFRLRDLKVVNGTTGTAYDFWHGPSGFEGSSGPSIFEWVFKNGSVVADVLKEMGMWIVENPCDVYERIRIKCQKPPPKDAYNACQPDKNPCLFNITDDPCEYKNIADQHPDVVTKMMDIIDLYKAESIEPQAKPSDPRGDPMCHQFVIVPWLDPEYYNECDFALGSTLQK
;
A
#
# COMPACT_ATOMS: atom_id res chain seq x y z
N MET A 1 10.13 -0.91 -10.85
CA MET A 1 9.77 -0.95 -9.43
C MET A 1 8.49 -1.75 -9.33
N LEU A 2 8.56 -2.91 -8.69
CA LEU A 2 7.38 -3.70 -8.36
C LEU A 2 6.58 -2.97 -7.27
N GLN A 3 5.29 -2.75 -7.51
CA GLN A 3 4.40 -2.07 -6.55
C GLN A 3 3.48 -3.06 -5.86
N ASN A 4 3.00 -4.06 -6.59
CA ASN A 4 2.17 -5.13 -6.07
C ASN A 4 2.46 -6.44 -6.81
N LEU A 5 2.43 -7.55 -6.07
CA LEU A 5 2.43 -8.90 -6.60
C LEU A 5 1.71 -9.82 -5.60
N ASP A 6 0.47 -10.16 -5.93
CA ASP A 6 -0.34 -11.07 -5.13
C ASP A 6 -0.59 -12.35 -5.93
N PRO A 7 0.06 -13.47 -5.56
CA PRO A 7 -0.16 -14.75 -6.22
C PRO A 7 -1.47 -15.43 -5.81
N ILE A 8 -2.09 -15.03 -4.70
CA ILE A 8 -3.34 -15.61 -4.20
C ILE A 8 -4.52 -15.05 -4.98
N ASP A 9 -4.61 -13.72 -5.06
CA ASP A 9 -5.67 -13.03 -5.82
C ASP A 9 -5.31 -12.86 -7.31
N GLY A 10 -4.05 -13.10 -7.68
CA GLY A 10 -3.58 -12.95 -9.07
C GLY A 10 -3.44 -11.49 -9.52
N THR A 11 -3.33 -10.55 -8.57
CA THR A 11 -3.17 -9.12 -8.87
C THR A 11 -1.70 -8.73 -8.95
N SER A 12 -1.37 -7.76 -9.80
CA SER A 12 0.00 -7.26 -9.94
C SER A 12 0.03 -5.83 -10.45
N ALA A 13 1.04 -5.08 -10.02
CA ALA A 13 1.31 -3.75 -10.51
C ALA A 13 2.82 -3.50 -10.58
N PHE A 14 3.28 -2.99 -11.72
CA PHE A 14 4.70 -2.73 -11.95
C PHE A 14 4.90 -1.41 -12.66
N ARG A 15 5.87 -0.63 -12.19
CA ARG A 15 6.26 0.65 -12.79
C ARG A 15 7.63 0.56 -13.45
N LEU A 16 7.70 0.94 -14.71
CA LEU A 16 8.94 1.11 -15.47
C LEU A 16 9.04 2.54 -15.98
N ARG A 17 9.90 3.35 -15.34
CA ARG A 17 10.04 4.79 -15.62
C ARG A 17 8.68 5.49 -15.51
N ASP A 18 8.23 6.13 -16.58
CA ASP A 18 6.97 6.87 -16.64
C ASP A 18 5.75 5.94 -16.73
N LEU A 19 5.94 4.68 -17.08
CA LEU A 19 4.84 3.76 -17.35
C LEU A 19 4.54 2.85 -16.16
N LYS A 20 3.25 2.60 -15.92
CA LYS A 20 2.75 1.65 -14.92
C LYS A 20 1.78 0.69 -15.58
N VAL A 21 1.97 -0.61 -15.33
CA VAL A 21 1.03 -1.67 -15.69
C VAL A 21 0.27 -2.13 -14.44
N VAL A 22 -1.02 -2.39 -14.59
CA VAL A 22 -1.90 -2.99 -13.57
C VAL A 22 -2.62 -4.17 -14.19
N ASN A 23 -2.64 -5.32 -13.51
CA ASN A 23 -3.24 -6.54 -14.02
C ASN A 23 -3.86 -7.37 -12.89
N GLY A 24 -4.95 -8.08 -13.20
CA GLY A 24 -5.64 -8.98 -12.30
C GLY A 24 -6.80 -8.33 -11.55
N THR A 25 -7.57 -9.16 -10.86
CA THR A 25 -8.78 -8.80 -10.11
C THR A 25 -8.84 -9.60 -8.84
N THR A 26 -9.36 -9.02 -7.76
CA THR A 26 -9.67 -9.81 -6.55
C THR A 26 -11.04 -10.50 -6.62
N GLY A 27 -11.72 -10.47 -7.77
CA GLY A 27 -13.07 -10.97 -7.96
C GLY A 27 -14.16 -10.15 -7.27
N THR A 28 -13.82 -8.96 -6.77
CA THR A 28 -14.71 -8.08 -6.01
C THR A 28 -14.90 -6.73 -6.70
N ALA A 29 -15.72 -5.85 -6.13
CA ALA A 29 -15.93 -4.49 -6.63
C ALA A 29 -14.76 -3.54 -6.33
N TYR A 30 -13.50 -3.99 -6.35
CA TYR A 30 -12.33 -3.13 -6.10
C TYR A 30 -11.43 -2.95 -7.33
N ASP A 31 -11.83 -3.44 -8.51
CA ASP A 31 -11.01 -3.40 -9.73
C ASP A 31 -11.14 -2.11 -10.55
N PHE A 32 -11.89 -1.12 -10.06
CA PHE A 32 -12.09 0.17 -10.73
C PHE A 32 -11.21 1.28 -10.12
N TRP A 33 -11.20 2.44 -10.78
CA TRP A 33 -10.46 3.60 -10.33
C TRP A 33 -11.07 4.22 -9.04
N HIS A 34 -10.32 4.18 -7.92
CA HIS A 34 -10.78 4.63 -6.59
C HIS A 34 -10.49 6.09 -6.25
N GLY A 35 -9.83 6.82 -7.14
CA GLY A 35 -9.41 8.19 -6.83
C GLY A 35 -7.91 8.35 -6.67
N PRO A 36 -7.42 9.60 -6.66
CA PRO A 36 -6.00 9.88 -6.75
C PRO A 36 -5.24 9.70 -5.43
N SER A 37 -5.90 9.96 -4.29
CA SER A 37 -5.17 10.02 -3.02
C SER A 37 -5.96 9.52 -1.82
N GLY A 38 -7.29 9.45 -1.87
CA GLY A 38 -8.10 9.17 -0.66
C GLY A 38 -7.98 10.22 0.45
N PHE A 39 -7.09 11.22 0.29
CA PHE A 39 -6.83 12.29 1.25
C PHE A 39 -7.61 13.56 0.94
N GLU A 40 -8.48 13.56 -0.07
CA GLU A 40 -9.29 14.73 -0.43
C GLU A 40 -10.12 15.20 0.78
N GLY A 41 -9.88 16.42 1.26
CA GLY A 41 -10.50 16.93 2.48
C GLY A 41 -9.76 16.60 3.79
N SER A 42 -8.72 15.77 3.76
CA SER A 42 -7.73 15.71 4.83
C SER A 42 -6.84 16.94 4.73
N SER A 43 -6.89 17.82 5.73
CA SER A 43 -5.71 18.59 6.12
C SER A 43 -4.64 17.58 6.58
N GLY A 44 -3.36 17.91 6.44
CA GLY A 44 -2.25 16.96 6.69
C GLY A 44 -2.40 16.15 7.98
N PRO A 45 -1.78 14.97 8.07
CA PRO A 45 -2.09 14.03 9.14
C PRO A 45 -1.85 14.70 10.50
N SER A 46 -2.76 14.49 11.44
CA SER A 46 -2.69 15.06 12.81
C SER A 46 -1.32 14.88 13.45
N ILE A 47 -0.60 13.82 13.08
CA ILE A 47 0.78 13.57 13.46
C ILE A 47 1.73 14.74 13.17
N PHE A 48 1.51 15.54 12.13
CA PHE A 48 2.34 16.71 11.86
C PHE A 48 2.12 17.82 12.86
N GLU A 49 0.87 18.04 13.26
CA GLU A 49 0.57 18.99 14.32
C GLU A 49 1.24 18.54 15.62
N TRP A 50 1.15 17.27 15.99
CA TRP A 50 1.76 16.77 17.23
C TRP A 50 3.29 16.72 17.19
N VAL A 51 3.88 16.29 16.08
CA VAL A 51 5.34 16.13 15.93
C VAL A 51 6.02 17.48 15.73
N PHE A 52 5.43 18.41 14.98
CA PHE A 52 6.07 19.68 14.59
C PHE A 52 5.46 20.92 15.26
N LYS A 53 4.58 20.75 16.25
CA LYS A 53 4.15 21.87 17.10
C LYS A 53 5.35 22.52 17.79
N ASN A 54 5.27 23.84 17.94
CA ASN A 54 6.27 24.60 18.66
C ASN A 54 6.45 24.06 20.10
N GLY A 55 7.69 23.68 20.47
CA GLY A 55 8.02 23.03 21.74
C GLY A 55 7.85 21.50 21.76
N SER A 56 7.71 20.84 20.60
CA SER A 56 7.70 19.38 20.52
C SER A 56 9.07 18.77 20.77
N VAL A 57 9.17 17.91 21.80
CA VAL A 57 10.38 17.12 22.10
C VAL A 57 10.80 16.24 20.92
N VAL A 58 9.82 15.71 20.18
CA VAL A 58 10.09 14.88 18.99
C VAL A 58 10.75 15.69 17.89
N ALA A 59 10.31 16.94 17.67
CA ALA A 59 10.94 17.84 16.70
C ALA A 59 12.39 18.13 17.07
N ASP A 60 12.68 18.35 18.36
CA ASP A 60 14.04 18.65 18.83
C ASP A 60 14.98 17.46 18.64
N VAL A 61 14.55 16.24 18.99
CA VAL A 61 15.32 15.01 18.76
C VAL A 61 15.60 14.78 17.28
N LEU A 62 14.60 14.97 16.40
CA LEU A 62 14.79 14.82 14.96
C LEU A 62 15.79 15.83 14.38
N LYS A 63 15.83 17.06 14.92
CA LYS A 63 16.84 18.06 14.55
C LYS A 63 18.23 17.63 15.01
N GLU A 64 18.36 17.18 16.25
CA GLU A 64 19.63 16.74 16.83
C GLU A 64 20.23 15.57 16.05
N MET A 65 19.39 14.63 15.61
CA MET A 65 19.80 13.48 14.82
C MET A 65 20.10 13.81 13.34
N GLY A 66 19.96 15.06 12.90
CA GLY A 66 20.13 15.45 11.50
C GLY A 66 19.08 14.85 10.56
N MET A 67 17.95 14.39 11.10
CA MET A 67 16.83 13.79 10.36
C MET A 67 15.78 14.84 9.95
N TRP A 68 16.15 16.12 9.93
CA TRP A 68 15.25 17.23 9.66
C TRP A 68 15.00 17.39 8.16
N ILE A 69 13.75 17.22 7.71
CA ILE A 69 13.45 17.12 6.27
C ILE A 69 12.63 18.30 5.73
N VAL A 70 11.93 19.11 6.53
CA VAL A 70 11.07 20.19 5.97
C VAL A 70 10.91 21.42 6.86
N GLU A 71 11.12 22.63 6.31
CA GLU A 71 10.84 23.93 6.98
C GLU A 71 9.33 24.18 7.18
N ASN A 72 8.52 23.86 6.18
CA ASN A 72 7.05 23.86 6.28
C ASN A 72 6.47 22.55 5.69
N PRO A 73 6.09 21.61 6.56
CA PRO A 73 5.51 20.36 6.13
C PRO A 73 4.22 20.49 5.31
N CYS A 74 3.33 21.40 5.71
CA CYS A 74 2.07 21.63 4.99
C CYS A 74 2.35 22.03 3.54
N ASP A 75 3.36 22.88 3.31
CA ASP A 75 3.76 23.29 1.95
C ASP A 75 4.37 22.14 1.16
N VAL A 76 5.13 21.25 1.79
CA VAL A 76 5.64 20.05 1.10
C VAL A 76 4.49 19.13 0.72
N TYR A 77 3.56 18.85 1.63
CA TYR A 77 2.40 18.03 1.33
C TYR A 77 1.58 18.61 0.18
N GLU A 78 1.28 19.90 0.21
CA GLU A 78 0.50 20.53 -0.86
C GLU A 78 1.24 20.55 -2.20
N ARG A 79 2.58 20.60 -2.20
CA ARG A 79 3.40 20.54 -3.43
C ARG A 79 3.51 19.14 -4.03
N ILE A 80 3.65 18.11 -3.20
CA ILE A 80 3.79 16.71 -3.67
C ILE A 80 2.45 16.03 -3.95
N ARG A 81 1.36 16.63 -3.48
CA ARG A 81 0.02 16.10 -3.65
C ARG A 81 -0.39 16.12 -5.12
N ILE A 82 -0.76 14.95 -5.64
CA ILE A 82 -1.38 14.83 -6.96
C ILE A 82 -2.76 15.48 -6.93
N LYS A 83 -2.99 16.42 -7.85
CA LYS A 83 -4.25 17.15 -8.02
C LYS A 83 -4.87 16.75 -9.36
N CYS A 84 -5.86 15.87 -9.29
CA CYS A 84 -6.56 15.39 -10.48
C CYS A 84 -7.72 16.30 -10.88
N GLN A 85 -8.00 16.35 -12.19
CA GLN A 85 -9.15 17.08 -12.70
C GLN A 85 -10.45 16.46 -12.16
N LYS A 86 -11.38 17.34 -11.74
CA LYS A 86 -12.72 16.97 -11.30
C LYS A 86 -13.80 17.64 -12.17
N PRO A 87 -14.93 16.95 -12.44
CA PRO A 87 -15.15 15.53 -12.14
C PRO A 87 -14.20 14.63 -12.97
N PRO A 88 -13.90 13.41 -12.51
CA PRO A 88 -13.18 12.44 -13.32
C PRO A 88 -13.85 12.27 -14.68
N PRO A 89 -13.08 11.99 -15.75
CA PRO A 89 -13.64 11.62 -17.05
C PRO A 89 -14.63 10.46 -16.89
N LYS A 90 -15.72 10.45 -17.69
CA LYS A 90 -16.78 9.42 -17.59
C LYS A 90 -16.23 8.01 -17.82
N ASP A 91 -15.21 7.91 -18.64
CA ASP A 91 -14.50 6.70 -18.97
C ASP A 91 -13.49 6.27 -17.91
N ALA A 92 -13.01 7.15 -17.02
CA ALA A 92 -11.99 6.81 -16.02
C ALA A 92 -12.33 5.57 -15.17
N TYR A 93 -13.60 5.40 -14.79
CA TYR A 93 -14.06 4.27 -13.98
C TYR A 93 -14.10 2.93 -14.73
N ASN A 94 -14.25 2.96 -16.06
CA ASN A 94 -14.40 1.77 -16.91
C ASN A 94 -13.25 1.58 -17.91
N ALA A 95 -12.33 2.55 -18.00
CA ALA A 95 -11.23 2.56 -18.97
C ALA A 95 -10.23 1.44 -18.72
N CYS A 96 -10.15 0.97 -17.48
CA CYS A 96 -9.32 -0.14 -17.07
C CYS A 96 -10.19 -1.24 -16.46
N GLN A 97 -10.08 -2.43 -17.03
CA GLN A 97 -10.71 -3.66 -16.57
C GLN A 97 -9.60 -4.72 -16.46
N PRO A 98 -8.82 -4.68 -15.37
CA PRO A 98 -7.62 -5.49 -15.22
C PRO A 98 -7.93 -6.99 -15.05
N ASP A 99 -9.20 -7.34 -14.82
CA ASP A 99 -9.74 -8.70 -14.89
C ASP A 99 -9.73 -9.27 -16.31
N LYS A 100 -9.85 -8.41 -17.33
CA LYS A 100 -9.91 -8.82 -18.74
C LYS A 100 -8.55 -8.76 -19.41
N ASN A 101 -7.86 -7.62 -19.27
CA ASN A 101 -6.56 -7.37 -19.86
C ASN A 101 -5.76 -6.39 -19.00
N PRO A 102 -4.42 -6.49 -18.99
CA PRO A 102 -3.57 -5.51 -18.31
C PRO A 102 -3.84 -4.08 -18.81
N CYS A 103 -3.86 -3.13 -17.89
CA CYS A 103 -3.96 -1.71 -18.17
C CYS A 103 -2.58 -1.06 -18.11
N LEU A 104 -2.33 -0.09 -18.99
CA LEU A 104 -1.08 0.66 -19.03
C LEU A 104 -1.37 2.15 -18.88
N PHE A 105 -0.62 2.83 -18.03
CA PHE A 105 -0.74 4.26 -17.79
C PHE A 105 0.62 4.94 -17.88
N ASN A 106 0.64 6.17 -18.37
CA ASN A 106 1.81 7.05 -18.27
C ASN A 106 1.62 7.95 -17.05
N ILE A 107 2.28 7.64 -15.94
CA ILE A 107 2.15 8.31 -14.66
C ILE A 107 2.75 9.73 -14.67
N THR A 108 3.65 10.02 -15.60
CA THR A 108 4.23 11.36 -15.74
C THR A 108 3.23 12.32 -16.39
N ASP A 109 2.52 11.87 -17.43
CA ASP A 109 1.52 12.68 -18.13
C ASP A 109 0.11 12.56 -17.52
N ASP A 110 -0.21 11.40 -16.96
CA ASP A 110 -1.49 11.02 -16.36
C ASP A 110 -1.26 10.36 -14.98
N PRO A 111 -0.88 11.15 -13.96
CA PRO A 111 -0.72 10.64 -12.59
C PRO A 111 -2.05 10.19 -11.95
N CYS A 112 -3.17 10.47 -12.63
CA CYS A 112 -4.51 10.13 -12.19
C CYS A 112 -5.00 8.81 -12.76
N GLU A 113 -4.26 8.17 -13.67
CA GLU A 113 -4.63 6.87 -14.26
C GLU A 113 -6.02 6.89 -14.94
N TYR A 114 -6.36 8.02 -15.57
CA TYR A 114 -7.63 8.18 -16.28
C TYR A 114 -7.64 7.51 -17.65
N LYS A 115 -6.47 7.46 -18.31
CA LYS A 115 -6.36 6.99 -19.69
C LYS A 115 -5.53 5.72 -19.77
N ASN A 116 -6.23 4.60 -19.96
CA ASN A 116 -5.59 3.35 -20.33
C ASN A 116 -5.04 3.43 -21.77
N ILE A 117 -3.74 3.21 -21.93
CA ILE A 117 -3.03 3.23 -23.22
C ILE A 117 -2.50 1.84 -23.62
N ALA A 118 -2.95 0.76 -22.97
CA ALA A 118 -2.48 -0.60 -23.23
C ALA A 118 -2.64 -1.02 -24.70
N ASP A 119 -3.80 -0.77 -25.30
CA ASP A 119 -4.10 -1.14 -26.69
C ASP A 119 -3.22 -0.40 -27.71
N GLN A 120 -2.67 0.76 -27.33
CA GLN A 120 -1.77 1.57 -28.17
C GLN A 120 -0.31 1.10 -28.08
N HIS A 121 0.04 0.35 -27.03
CA HIS A 121 1.42 -0.06 -26.71
C HIS A 121 1.50 -1.54 -26.24
N PRO A 122 1.00 -2.50 -27.03
CA PRO A 122 0.95 -3.90 -26.62
C PRO A 122 2.33 -4.51 -26.38
N ASP A 123 3.35 -4.07 -27.12
CA ASP A 123 4.74 -4.48 -26.96
C ASP A 123 5.31 -4.08 -25.58
N VAL A 124 4.93 -2.90 -25.10
CA VAL A 124 5.34 -2.41 -23.78
C VAL A 124 4.62 -3.17 -22.68
N VAL A 125 3.33 -3.45 -22.85
CA VAL A 125 2.55 -4.28 -21.93
C VAL A 125 3.20 -5.66 -21.81
N THR A 126 3.45 -6.36 -22.92
CA THR A 126 4.12 -7.68 -22.91
C THR A 126 5.44 -7.63 -22.18
N LYS A 127 6.31 -6.67 -22.52
CA LYS A 127 7.61 -6.52 -21.84
C LYS A 127 7.49 -6.31 -20.33
N MET A 128 6.53 -5.51 -19.88
CA MET A 128 6.33 -5.26 -18.45
C MET A 128 5.72 -6.46 -17.74
N MET A 129 4.83 -7.20 -18.41
CA MET A 129 4.28 -8.46 -17.90
C MET A 129 5.33 -9.57 -17.82
N ASP A 130 6.25 -9.67 -18.80
CA ASP A 130 7.38 -10.62 -18.75
C ASP A 130 8.25 -10.36 -17.50
N ILE A 131 8.48 -9.09 -17.16
CA ILE A 131 9.21 -8.73 -15.93
C ILE A 131 8.43 -9.13 -14.68
N ILE A 132 7.11 -8.96 -14.67
CA ILE A 132 6.26 -9.45 -13.58
C ILE A 132 6.38 -10.97 -13.45
N ASP A 133 6.39 -11.70 -14.55
CA ASP A 133 6.50 -13.16 -14.54
C ASP A 133 7.88 -13.64 -14.06
N LEU A 134 8.96 -12.88 -14.32
CA LEU A 134 10.26 -13.12 -13.68
C LEU A 134 10.18 -12.96 -12.15
N TYR A 135 9.50 -11.92 -11.65
CA TYR A 135 9.29 -11.77 -10.21
C TYR A 135 8.45 -12.92 -9.62
N LYS A 136 7.42 -13.39 -10.34
CA LYS A 136 6.62 -14.55 -9.92
C LYS A 136 7.48 -15.81 -9.83
N ALA A 137 8.35 -16.05 -10.81
CA ALA A 137 9.21 -17.24 -10.85
C ALA A 137 10.21 -17.29 -9.68
N GLU A 138 10.63 -16.12 -9.16
CA GLU A 138 11.49 -16.01 -7.98
C GLU A 138 10.72 -15.84 -6.67
N SER A 139 9.39 -15.70 -6.73
CA SER A 139 8.56 -15.48 -5.54
C SER A 139 8.44 -16.73 -4.67
N ILE A 140 8.35 -16.52 -3.36
CA ILE A 140 8.08 -17.57 -2.39
C ILE A 140 6.62 -17.49 -1.98
N GLU A 141 5.98 -18.65 -1.82
CA GLU A 141 4.60 -18.74 -1.36
C GLU A 141 4.37 -17.91 -0.08
N PRO A 142 3.28 -17.11 -0.04
CA PRO A 142 2.93 -16.33 1.15
C PRO A 142 2.88 -17.20 2.41
N GLN A 143 3.67 -16.83 3.42
CA GLN A 143 3.78 -17.57 4.68
C GLN A 143 2.65 -17.19 5.64
N ALA A 144 1.40 -17.39 5.21
CA ALA A 144 0.25 -17.18 6.06
C ALA A 144 0.23 -18.25 7.17
N LYS A 145 0.55 -17.86 8.40
CA LYS A 145 0.37 -18.70 9.58
C LYS A 145 -0.98 -18.39 10.22
N PRO A 146 -1.67 -19.39 10.80
CA PRO A 146 -2.81 -19.10 11.66
C PRO A 146 -2.37 -18.16 12.78
N SER A 147 -3.26 -17.25 13.19
CA SER A 147 -3.01 -16.39 14.34
C SER A 147 -2.70 -17.26 15.56
N ASP A 148 -1.62 -16.95 16.28
CA ASP A 148 -1.30 -17.60 17.55
C ASP A 148 -2.16 -16.98 18.65
N PRO A 149 -3.12 -17.70 19.23
CA PRO A 149 -4.04 -17.11 20.21
C PRO A 149 -3.33 -16.63 21.48
N ARG A 150 -2.11 -17.09 21.74
CA ARG A 150 -1.28 -16.59 22.85
C ARG A 150 -0.75 -15.19 22.59
N GLY A 151 -0.76 -14.71 21.34
CA GLY A 151 -0.39 -13.33 21.00
C GLY A 151 -1.50 -12.31 21.23
N ASP A 152 -2.69 -12.75 21.66
CA ASP A 152 -3.78 -11.84 21.97
C ASP A 152 -3.38 -10.93 23.16
N PRO A 153 -3.47 -9.58 23.04
CA PRO A 153 -3.21 -8.67 24.14
C PRO A 153 -4.03 -8.96 25.41
N MET A 154 -5.19 -9.61 25.31
CA MET A 154 -5.96 -10.07 26.48
C MET A 154 -5.17 -11.04 27.37
N CYS A 155 -4.24 -11.80 26.80
CA CYS A 155 -3.33 -12.68 27.53
C CYS A 155 -2.21 -11.92 28.26
N HIS A 156 -2.02 -10.63 27.95
CA HIS A 156 -0.85 -9.84 28.35
C HIS A 156 -1.26 -8.48 28.93
N GLN A 157 -2.28 -8.42 29.79
CA GLN A 157 -2.72 -7.18 30.43
C GLN A 157 -3.03 -6.04 29.44
N PHE A 158 -3.54 -6.39 28.25
CA PHE A 158 -3.87 -5.47 27.17
C PHE A 158 -2.68 -4.73 26.55
N VAL A 159 -1.47 -5.28 26.65
CA VAL A 159 -0.28 -4.78 25.95
C VAL A 159 0.18 -5.74 24.84
N ILE A 160 0.76 -5.18 23.78
CA ILE A 160 1.41 -5.96 22.72
C ILE A 160 2.83 -6.27 23.19
N VAL A 161 3.14 -7.56 23.33
CA VAL A 161 4.45 -8.06 23.81
C VAL A 161 5.02 -9.08 22.82
N PRO A 162 6.33 -9.36 22.85
CA PRO A 162 6.89 -10.50 22.11
C PRO A 162 6.49 -11.82 22.81
N TRP A 163 5.25 -12.26 22.62
CA TRP A 163 4.60 -13.35 23.37
C TRP A 163 5.26 -14.74 23.24
N LEU A 164 6.25 -14.89 22.35
CA LEU A 164 7.05 -16.11 22.24
C LEU A 164 8.30 -16.09 23.15
N ASP A 165 8.63 -14.94 23.74
CA ASP A 165 9.75 -14.84 24.67
C ASP A 165 9.37 -15.49 26.02
N PRO A 166 10.30 -16.20 26.69
CA PRO A 166 10.01 -16.94 27.91
C PRO A 166 9.39 -16.10 29.04
N GLU A 167 9.70 -14.80 29.09
CA GLU A 167 9.17 -13.87 30.09
C GLU A 167 7.66 -13.63 29.96
N TYR A 168 7.11 -13.78 28.75
CA TYR A 168 5.69 -13.56 28.45
C TYR A 168 4.92 -14.88 28.25
N TYR A 169 5.55 -16.01 28.56
CA TYR A 169 4.92 -17.32 28.45
C TYR A 169 3.94 -17.55 29.61
N ASN A 170 2.71 -17.07 29.42
CA ASN A 170 1.61 -17.25 30.37
C ASN A 170 0.55 -18.19 29.80
N GLU A 171 -0.05 -19.02 30.65
CA GLU A 171 -1.28 -19.73 30.30
C GLU A 171 -2.39 -18.69 30.12
N CYS A 172 -2.93 -18.58 28.90
CA CYS A 172 -3.97 -17.62 28.60
C CYS A 172 -5.34 -18.27 28.82
N ASP A 173 -6.00 -17.92 29.93
CA ASP A 173 -7.34 -18.42 30.27
C ASP A 173 -8.40 -18.09 29.20
N PHE A 174 -8.14 -17.07 28.37
CA PHE A 174 -9.00 -16.66 27.26
C PHE A 174 -8.79 -17.49 25.98
N ALA A 175 -7.73 -18.32 25.91
CA ALA A 175 -7.42 -19.17 24.76
C ALA A 175 -8.17 -20.52 24.78
N LEU A 176 -9.21 -20.67 25.61
CA LEU A 176 -10.05 -21.86 25.71
C LEU A 176 -10.81 -22.12 24.40
N GLY A 177 -10.18 -22.85 23.48
CA GLY A 177 -10.77 -23.32 22.23
C GLY A 177 -9.77 -23.71 21.15
N SER A 178 -8.51 -23.25 21.20
CA SER A 178 -7.53 -23.56 20.17
C SER A 178 -6.53 -24.62 20.63
N THR A 179 -6.84 -25.89 20.38
CA THR A 179 -5.86 -26.96 20.50
C THR A 179 -4.95 -26.90 19.26
N LEU A 180 -3.78 -26.27 19.37
CA LEU A 180 -2.72 -26.46 18.38
C LEU A 180 -1.81 -27.58 18.90
N GLN A 181 -1.82 -28.72 18.19
CA GLN A 181 -0.88 -29.81 18.44
C GLN A 181 0.56 -29.31 18.22
N LYS A 182 1.45 -29.76 19.10
CA LYS A 182 2.89 -29.48 19.11
C LYS A 182 3.57 -29.87 17.80
#